data_AF-A0A938PRA5-F1
#
_entry.id   AF-A0A938PRA5-F1
#
_cell.length_a   1.000
_cell.length_b   1.000
_cell.length_c   1.000
_cell.angle_alpha   90.00
_cell.angle_beta   90.00
_cell.angle_gamma   90.00
#
_symmetry.space_group_name_H-M   'P 1'
#
loop_
_entity.id
_entity.type
_entity.pdbx_description
1 polymer ?
#
loop_
_entity_poly.entity_id
_entity_poly.type
_entity_poly.pdbx_seq_one_letter_code
_entity_poly.pdbx_strand_id
1 'polypeptide(L)' 'QRHLFQTANPKVFAGGDMVRGSDLVVTAVYEGRQAAEGILGFLGLN' A
#
# COMPACT_ATOMS: atom_id res chain seq x y z
N GLN A 1 -13.61 2.66 -6.79
CA GLN A 1 -13.02 1.36 -6.41
C GLN A 1 -11.90 1.65 -5.42
N ARG A 2 -11.75 0.89 -4.32
CA ARG A 2 -10.64 1.09 -3.38
C ARG A 2 -9.43 0.30 -3.89
N HIS A 3 -8.29 0.98 -4.05
CA HIS A 3 -7.05 0.36 -4.52
C HIS A 3 -6.31 -0.32 -3.36
N LEU A 4 -5.36 -1.22 -3.67
CA LEU A 4 -4.55 -1.91 -2.66
C LEU A 4 -3.88 -0.90 -1.73
N PHE A 5 -3.93 -1.16 -0.42
CA PHE A 5 -3.27 -0.35 0.61
C PHE A 5 -3.70 1.14 0.66
N GLN A 6 -4.81 1.50 -0.01
CA GLN A 6 -5.37 2.84 0.02
C GLN A 6 -6.06 3.11 1.35
N THR A 7 -5.70 4.23 1.99
CA THR A 7 -6.29 4.65 3.26
C THR A 7 -7.69 5.26 3.08
N ALA A 8 -8.24 5.83 4.15
CA ALA A 8 -9.46 6.64 4.06
C ALA A 8 -9.29 7.92 3.23
N ASN A 9 -8.07 8.47 3.19
CA ASN A 9 -7.73 9.54 2.26
C ASN A 9 -7.36 8.93 0.90
N PRO A 10 -8.12 9.21 -0.18
CA PRO A 10 -7.88 8.58 -1.49
C PRO A 10 -6.49 8.80 -2.08
N LYS A 11 -5.77 9.86 -1.66
CA LYS A 11 -4.43 10.19 -2.14
C LYS A 11 -3.31 9.62 -1.27
N VAL A 12 -3.64 8.87 -0.22
CA VAL A 12 -2.67 8.34 0.75
C VAL A 12 -2.76 6.83 0.83
N PHE A 13 -1.60 6.19 0.76
CA PHE A 13 -1.41 4.74 0.82
C PHE A 13 -0.45 4.42 1.97
N ALA A 14 -0.62 3.27 2.61
CA ALA A 14 0.21 2.84 3.74
C ALA A 14 0.61 1.37 3.58
N GLY A 15 1.84 1.01 3.94
CA GLY A 15 2.35 -0.36 3.92
C GLY A 15 3.24 -0.64 5.13
N GLY A 16 3.53 -1.90 5.40
CA GLY A 16 4.41 -2.30 6.50
C GLY A 16 3.77 -2.07 7.87
N ASP A 17 4.61 -1.73 8.86
CA ASP A 17 4.20 -1.61 10.26
C ASP A 17 3.07 -0.60 10.49
N MET A 18 2.92 0.39 9.62
CA MET A 18 1.83 1.38 9.68
C MET A 18 0.44 0.78 9.36
N VAL A 19 0.38 -0.43 8.79
CA VAL A 19 -0.87 -1.11 8.44
C VAL A 19 -1.25 -2.17 9.46
N ARG A 20 -0.26 -2.86 10.03
CA ARG A 20 -0.47 -4.09 10.82
C ARG A 20 0.30 -4.17 12.14
N GLY A 21 1.10 -3.16 12.46
CA GLY A 21 2.03 -3.19 13.60
C GLY A 21 3.35 -3.87 13.26
N SER A 22 4.26 -3.92 14.24
CA SER A 22 5.64 -4.41 14.04
C SER A 22 5.68 -5.86 13.58
N ASP A 23 6.40 -6.12 12.49
CA ASP A 23 6.63 -7.47 11.95
C ASP A 23 7.98 -7.57 11.19
N LEU A 24 8.26 -8.75 10.63
CA LEU A 24 9.43 -9.02 9.79
C LEU A 24 9.57 -8.04 8.62
N VAL A 25 10.81 -7.60 8.40
CA VAL A 25 11.18 -6.66 7.32
C VAL A 25 10.77 -7.16 5.93
N VAL A 26 10.81 -8.48 5.69
CA VAL A 26 10.44 -9.06 4.38
C VAL A 26 8.97 -8.81 4.04
N THR A 27 8.11 -8.87 5.05
CA THR A 27 6.69 -8.66 4.85
C THR A 27 6.39 -7.18 4.64
N ALA A 28 7.11 -6.28 5.33
CA ALA A 28 7.03 -4.84 5.08
C ALA A 28 7.46 -4.47 3.64
N VAL A 29 8.50 -5.11 3.11
CA VAL A 29 8.93 -4.93 1.71
C VAL A 29 7.87 -5.42 0.72
N TYR A 30 7.25 -6.56 0.99
CA TYR A 30 6.16 -7.10 0.17
C TYR A 30 4.96 -6.15 0.13
N GLU A 31 4.53 -5.65 1.28
CA GLU A 31 3.42 -4.69 1.35
C GLU A 31 3.75 -3.34 0.71
N GLY A 32 5.00 -2.90 0.80
CA GLY A 32 5.47 -1.71 0.08
C GLY A 32 5.30 -1.84 -1.43
N ARG A 33 5.59 -3.02 -2.00
CA ARG A 33 5.35 -3.29 -3.44
C ARG A 33 3.87 -3.26 -3.79
N GLN A 34 3.03 -3.88 -2.96
CA GLN A 34 1.59 -3.88 -3.19
C GLN A 34 0.97 -2.47 -3.06
N ALA A 35 1.48 -1.64 -2.17
CA ALA A 35 1.08 -0.24 -2.09
C ALA A 35 1.47 0.53 -3.36
N ALA A 36 2.64 0.26 -3.95
CA ALA A 36 3.02 0.84 -5.23
C ALA A 36 2.09 0.40 -6.37
N GLU A 37 1.70 -0.87 -6.43
CA GLU A 37 0.70 -1.36 -7.40
C GLU A 37 -0.65 -0.65 -7.23
N GLY A 38 -1.08 -0.43 -5.97
CA GLY A 38 -2.26 0.36 -5.65
C GLY A 38 -2.18 1.81 -6.14
N ILE A 39 -1.00 2.45 -6.02
CA ILE A 39 -0.74 3.81 -6.52
C ILE A 39 -0.81 3.84 -8.05
N LEU A 40 -0.18 2.90 -8.75
CA LEU A 40 -0.23 2.84 -10.21
C LEU A 40 -1.67 2.66 -10.72
N GLY A 41 -2.45 1.79 -10.06
CA GLY A 41 -3.86 1.61 -10.37
C GLY A 41 -4.71 2.86 -10.11
N PHE A 42 -4.39 3.61 -9.05
CA PHE A 42 -5.06 4.88 -8.76
C PHE A 42 -4.74 5.98 -9.80
N LEU A 43 -3.52 6.00 -10.32
CA LEU A 43 -3.09 6.93 -11.36
C LEU A 43 -3.53 6.50 -12.77
N GLY A 44 -4.14 5.33 -12.93
CA GLY A 44 -4.53 4.79 -14.23
C GLY A 44 -3.34 4.43 -15.12
N LEU A 45 -2.21 4.05 -14.52
CA LEU A 45 -0.97 3.68 -15.20
C LEU A 45 -0.79 2.16 -15.36
N ASN A 46 -1.84 1.39 -15.06
CA ASN A 46 -1.92 -0.07 -15.19
C ASN A 46 -2.71 -0.47 -16.44
#